data_AF-A0A0F4QR60-F1
#
_entry.id   AF-A0A0F4QR60-F1
#
_cell.length_a   1.000
_cell.length_b   1.000
_cell.length_c   1.000
_cell.angle_alpha   90.00
_cell.angle_beta   90.00
_cell.angle_gamma   90.00
#
_symmetry.space_group_name_H-M   'P 1'
#
loop_
_entity.id
_entity.type
_entity.pdbx_description
1 polymer ?
#
loop_
_entity_poly.entity_id
_entity_poly.type
_entity_poly.pdbx_seq_one_letter_code
_entity_poly.pdbx_strand_id
1 'polypeptide(L)' 'MGYDETLARKLEHNPLFQSVYSDCEKAQTEFSRNPGAFSALIMDIMYVVNRHAIRHREIDANLWSGIIIRKMFPERYK' A
#
# COMPACT_ATOMS: atom_id res chain seq x y z
N MET A 1 -9.55 -6.60 -18.46
CA MET A 1 -9.08 -5.90 -17.25
C MET A 1 -10.14 -6.07 -16.17
N GLY A 2 -10.08 -7.10 -15.31
CA GLY A 2 -11.16 -7.32 -14.32
C GLY A 2 -10.81 -8.28 -13.19
N TYR A 3 -9.87 -9.19 -13.43
CA TYR A 3 -9.33 -10.08 -12.39
C TYR A 3 -8.60 -9.30 -11.29
N ASP A 4 -7.73 -8.37 -11.65
CA ASP A 4 -6.94 -7.57 -10.70
C ASP A 4 -7.79 -6.62 -9.86
N GLU A 5 -8.85 -6.03 -10.43
CA GLU A 5 -9.78 -5.17 -9.68
C GLU A 5 -10.65 -5.99 -8.70
N THR A 6 -11.05 -7.20 -9.10
CA THR A 6 -11.82 -8.10 -8.23
C THR A 6 -10.95 -8.58 -7.06
N LEU A 7 -9.67 -8.87 -7.32
CA LEU A 7 -8.71 -9.25 -6.30
C LEU A 7 -8.43 -8.10 -5.34
N ALA A 8 -8.22 -6.88 -5.85
CA ALA A 8 -8.03 -5.69 -5.04
C ALA A 8 -9.24 -5.44 -4.12
N ARG A 9 -10.48 -5.49 -4.64
CA ARG A 9 -11.69 -5.32 -3.83
C ARG A 9 -11.82 -6.36 -2.73
N LYS A 10 -11.51 -7.64 -3.01
CA LYS A 10 -11.52 -8.68 -1.98
C LYS A 10 -10.48 -8.42 -0.90
N LEU A 11 -9.30 -7.96 -1.29
CA LEU A 11 -8.22 -7.66 -0.37
C LEU A 11 -8.52 -6.45 0.52
N GLU A 12 -9.21 -5.43 0.01
CA GLU A 12 -9.62 -4.25 0.77
C GLU A 12 -10.53 -4.55 1.97
N HIS A 13 -11.24 -5.67 1.96
CA HIS A 13 -12.05 -6.14 3.09
C HIS A 13 -11.28 -6.98 4.10
N ASN A 14 -10.01 -7.31 3.85
CA ASN A 14 -9.17 -8.05 4.78
C ASN A 14 -8.75 -7.13 5.95
N PRO A 15 -9.03 -7.49 7.23
CA PRO A 15 -8.63 -6.68 8.38
C PRO A 15 -7.13 -6.40 8.47
N LEU A 16 -6.30 -7.38 8.08
CA LEU A 16 -4.85 -7.20 8.05
C LEU A 16 -4.45 -6.19 6.97
N PHE A 17 -5.09 -6.25 5.80
CA PHE A 17 -4.88 -5.25 4.74
C PHE A 17 -5.26 -3.84 5.21
N GLN A 18 -6.39 -3.68 5.90
CA GLN A 18 -6.81 -2.40 6.44
C GLN A 18 -5.81 -1.84 7.48
N SER A 19 -5.26 -2.71 8.33
CA SER A 19 -4.20 -2.31 9.27
C SER A 19 -2.95 -1.83 8.55
N VAL A 20 -2.48 -2.57 7.54
CA VAL A 20 -1.30 -2.21 6.75
C VAL A 20 -1.55 -0.90 5.99
N TYR A 21 -2.73 -0.75 5.40
CA TYR A 21 -3.14 0.45 4.68
C TYR A 21 -3.15 1.69 5.58
N SER A 22 -3.74 1.58 6.78
CA SER A 22 -3.75 2.68 7.76
C SER A 22 -2.34 3.13 8.18
N ASP A 23 -1.41 2.18 8.33
CA ASP A 23 -0.01 2.53 8.64
C ASP A 23 0.69 3.22 7.45
N CYS A 24 0.34 2.86 6.20
CA CYS A 24 0.82 3.56 5.01
C CYS A 24 0.27 5.00 4.93
N GLU A 25 -1.00 5.22 5.30
CA GLU A 25 -1.59 6.58 5.37
C GLU A 25 -0.91 7.48 6.41
N LYS A 26 -0.55 6.92 7.57
CA LYS A 26 0.22 7.65 8.59
C LYS A 26 1.59 8.05 8.06
N ALA A 27 2.30 7.13 7.43
CA ALA A 27 3.60 7.41 6.82
C ALA A 27 3.49 8.55 5.78
N GLN A 28 2.50 8.50 4.88
CA GLN A 28 2.26 9.57 3.91
C GLN A 28 2.00 10.93 4.59
N THR A 29 1.23 10.96 5.69
CA THR A 29 0.92 12.21 6.41
C THR A 29 2.16 12.80 7.08
N GLU A 30 3.07 11.97 7.57
CA GLU A 30 4.35 12.41 8.14
C GLU A 30 5.29 12.99 7.06
N PHE A 31 5.31 12.40 5.86
CA PHE A 31 6.19 12.82 4.75
C PHE A 31 5.62 13.95 3.89
N SER A 32 4.31 14.15 3.83
CA SER A 32 3.71 15.30 3.12
C SER A 32 4.12 16.66 3.73
N ARG A 33 4.69 16.66 4.94
CA ARG A 33 5.33 17.84 5.57
C ARG A 33 6.70 18.19 4.96
N ASN A 34 7.30 17.28 4.19
CA ASN A 34 8.60 17.48 3.54
C ASN A 34 8.60 16.70 2.22
N PRO A 35 8.05 17.27 1.12
CA PRO A 35 7.76 16.52 -0.09
C PRO A 35 9.05 16.07 -0.78
N GLY A 36 9.50 14.87 -0.44
CA GLY A 36 10.47 14.14 -1.22
C GLY A 36 9.88 13.77 -2.58
N ALA A 37 10.74 13.34 -3.51
CA ALA A 37 10.32 12.77 -4.78
C ALA A 37 9.32 11.63 -4.54
N PHE A 38 8.29 11.50 -5.39
CA PHE A 38 7.27 10.44 -5.32
C PHE A 38 7.86 9.03 -5.10
N SER A 39 9.05 8.76 -5.63
CA SER A 39 9.81 7.53 -5.39
C SER A 39 10.09 7.24 -3.90
N ALA A 40 10.31 8.25 -3.07
CA ALA A 40 10.50 8.11 -1.63
C ALA A 40 9.21 7.58 -0.97
N LEU A 41 8.05 8.16 -1.32
CA LEU A 41 6.74 7.70 -0.82
C LEU A 41 6.46 6.25 -1.21
N ILE A 42 6.85 5.83 -2.42
CA ILE A 42 6.73 4.44 -2.86
C ILE A 42 7.63 3.52 -2.02
N MET A 43 8.87 3.92 -1.76
CA MET A 43 9.78 3.15 -0.90
C MET A 43 9.25 3.03 0.53
N ASP A 44 8.63 4.08 1.07
CA ASP A 44 8.05 4.06 2.41
C ASP A 44 6.87 3.10 2.51
N ILE A 45 5.99 3.09 1.50
CA ILE A 45 4.89 2.11 1.41
C ILE A 45 5.46 0.68 1.35
N MET A 46 6.46 0.43 0.50
CA MET A 46 7.10 -0.88 0.42
C MET A 46 7.75 -1.27 1.75
N TYR A 47 8.35 -0.32 2.47
CA TYR A 47 8.94 -0.57 3.79
C TYR A 47 7.89 -0.98 4.83
N VAL A 48 6.76 -0.26 4.90
CA VAL A 48 5.66 -0.58 5.83
C VAL A 48 5.10 -1.96 5.53
N VAL A 49 4.79 -2.26 4.26
CA VAL A 49 4.26 -3.56 3.85
C VAL A 49 5.25 -4.70 4.16
N ASN A 50 6.54 -4.52 3.86
CA ASN A 50 7.57 -5.52 4.16
C ASN A 50 7.70 -5.78 5.66
N ARG A 51 7.62 -4.74 6.51
CA ARG A 51 7.64 -4.91 7.97
C ARG A 51 6.49 -5.81 8.45
N HIS A 52 5.31 -5.65 7.87
CA HIS A 52 4.16 -6.49 8.17
C HIS A 52 4.34 -7.91 7.62
N ALA A 53 4.88 -8.07 6.41
CA ALA A 53 5.14 -9.38 5.79
C ALA A 53 6.13 -10.26 6.56
N ILE A 54 7.10 -9.64 7.26
CA ILE A 54 8.01 -10.37 8.17
C ILE A 54 7.23 -11.06 9.30
N ARG A 55 6.13 -10.44 9.77
CA ARG A 55 5.31 -10.92 10.90
C ARG A 55 4.13 -11.78 10.44
N HIS A 56 3.65 -11.55 9.22
CA HIS A 56 2.48 -12.19 8.64
C HIS A 56 2.83 -12.78 7.28
N ARG A 57 3.12 -14.09 7.25
CA ARG A 57 3.58 -14.78 6.04
C ARG A 57 2.52 -14.86 4.93
N GLU A 58 1.25 -14.62 5.26
CA GLU A 58 0.17 -14.51 4.27
C GLU A 58 0.21 -13.22 3.44
N ILE A 59 1.06 -12.24 3.80
CA ILE A 59 1.21 -11.00 3.05
C ILE A 59 2.16 -11.22 1.87
N ASP A 60 1.62 -11.18 0.66
CA ASP A 60 2.41 -10.96 -0.55
C ASP A 60 2.75 -9.48 -0.64
N ALA A 61 3.98 -9.13 -0.24
CA ALA A 61 4.42 -7.74 -0.16
C ALA A 61 4.32 -7.01 -1.51
N ASN A 62 4.63 -7.69 -2.63
CA ASN A 62 4.58 -7.06 -3.95
C ASN A 62 3.14 -6.76 -4.37
N LEU A 63 2.25 -7.74 -4.20
CA LEU A 63 0.84 -7.58 -4.53
C LEU A 63 0.18 -6.50 -3.66
N TRP A 64 0.42 -6.54 -2.35
CA TRP A 64 -0.19 -5.62 -1.39
C TRP A 64 0.33 -4.20 -1.61
N SER A 65 1.65 -4.01 -1.79
CA SER A 65 2.21 -2.70 -2.13
C SER A 65 1.59 -2.16 -3.42
N GLY A 66 1.46 -2.98 -4.47
CA GLY A 66 0.85 -2.55 -5.74
C GLY A 66 -0.59 -2.06 -5.59
N ILE A 67 -1.41 -2.79 -4.81
CA ILE A 67 -2.81 -2.41 -4.55
C ILE A 67 -2.89 -1.14 -3.70
N ILE A 68 -2.06 -1.03 -2.65
CA ILE A 68 -2.01 0.14 -1.77
C ILE A 68 -1.60 1.38 -2.57
N ILE A 69 -0.54 1.29 -3.38
CA ILE A 69 -0.05 2.40 -4.22
C ILE A 69 -1.14 2.88 -5.19
N ARG A 70 -1.82 1.97 -5.88
CA ARG A 70 -2.93 2.33 -6.79
C ARG A 70 -4.09 3.01 -6.05
N LYS A 71 -4.38 2.57 -4.84
CA LYS A 71 -5.46 3.13 -4.01
C LYS A 71 -5.12 4.52 -3.47
N MET A 72 -3.87 4.73 -3.04
CA MET A 72 -3.41 6.01 -2.49
C MET A 72 -3.16 7.08 -3.56
N PHE A 73 -2.82 6.68 -4.80
CA PHE A 73 -2.47 7.58 -5.90
C PHE A 73 -3.24 7.27 -7.19
N PRO A 74 -4.59 7.26 -7.17
CA PRO A 74 -5.40 6.86 -8.31
C PRO A 74 -5.18 7.73 -9.55
N GLU A 75 -4.80 8.99 -9.39
CA GLU A 75 -4.50 9.94 -10.46
C GLU A 75 -3.25 9.56 -11.28
N ARG A 76 -2.36 8.74 -10.74
CA ARG A 76 -1.11 8.30 -11.40
C ARG A 76 -1.30 7.10 -12.33
N TYR A 77 -2.42 6.39 -12.23
CA TYR A 77 -2.64 5.10 -12.88
C TYR A 77 -3.93 5.03 -13.72
N LYS A 78 -4.44 6.20 -14.14
CA LYS A 78 -5.55 6.29 -15.11
C LYS A 78 -5.14 5.78 -16.50
#